data_AF-R4G726-F1
#
_entry.id   AF-R4G726-F1
#
_cell.length_a   1.000
_cell.length_b   1.000
_cell.length_c   1.000
_cell.angle_alpha   90.00
_cell.angle_beta   90.00
_cell.angle_gamma   90.00
#
_symmetry.space_group_name_H-M   'P 1'
#
loop_
_entity.id
_entity.type
_entity.pdbx_description
1 polymer ?
#
loop_
_entity_poly.entity_id
_entity_poly.type
_entity_poly.pdbx_seq_one_letter_code
_entity_poly.pdbx_strand_id
1 'polypeptide(L)'
;MKKWLFLIVVFILFGCQQEMNFHSPLYTGGELKIGVVGKAPDVRETNVSFIPLSLEDILQKKFGQFDGVLIMKEHLKEAAEKPYADIYLQSSVPFVFVDSQKVYLAFVDGDLSYEHAHDMKSGDYLVGFYKDTYVGFGLYNNIKNEKTIQDCYSRLFTVLERIKYTGKVEIR
;
A
#
# COMPACT_ATOMS: atom_id res chain seq x y z
N MET A 1 -11.75 -45.59 -44.45
CA MET A 1 -12.39 -44.86 -43.34
C MET A 1 -11.95 -45.49 -42.01
N LYS A 2 -11.03 -44.90 -41.26
CA LYS A 2 -10.73 -45.30 -39.89
C LYS A 2 -10.19 -44.09 -39.12
N LYS A 3 -10.86 -43.79 -38.02
CA LYS A 3 -10.87 -42.53 -37.30
C LYS A 3 -9.57 -42.35 -36.52
N TRP A 4 -8.92 -41.19 -36.67
CA TRP A 4 -7.79 -40.79 -35.82
C TRP A 4 -8.35 -40.27 -34.50
N LEU A 5 -8.04 -40.96 -33.40
CA LEU A 5 -8.44 -40.58 -32.05
C LEU A 5 -7.37 -39.61 -31.50
N PHE A 6 -7.69 -38.33 -31.45
CA PHE A 6 -6.85 -37.32 -30.79
C PHE A 6 -7.02 -37.45 -29.28
N LEU A 7 -5.98 -37.86 -28.56
CA LEU A 7 -5.97 -37.97 -27.10
C LEU A 7 -5.47 -36.66 -26.51
N ILE A 8 -6.39 -35.79 -26.08
CA ILE A 8 -6.08 -34.54 -25.39
C ILE A 8 -5.70 -34.89 -23.94
N VAL A 9 -4.42 -34.78 -23.62
CA VAL A 9 -3.92 -34.86 -22.24
C VAL A 9 -4.12 -33.49 -21.60
N VAL A 10 -5.15 -33.37 -20.76
CA VAL A 10 -5.36 -32.19 -19.90
C VAL A 10 -4.46 -32.33 -18.68
N PHE A 11 -3.33 -31.62 -18.67
CA PHE A 11 -2.53 -31.42 -17.46
C PHE A 11 -3.26 -30.45 -16.54
N ILE A 12 -4.04 -30.97 -15.60
CA ILE A 12 -4.55 -30.16 -14.49
C ILE A 12 -3.39 -29.97 -13.50
N LEU A 13 -2.68 -28.84 -13.64
CA LEU A 13 -1.79 -28.38 -12.59
C LEU A 13 -2.66 -27.88 -11.44
N PHE A 14 -3.03 -28.79 -10.52
CA PHE A 14 -3.41 -28.38 -9.18
C PHE A 14 -2.16 -27.77 -8.53
N GLY A 15 -2.02 -26.45 -8.61
CA GLY A 15 -1.07 -25.72 -7.79
C GLY A 15 -1.39 -26.03 -6.34
N CYS A 16 -0.48 -26.71 -5.66
CA CYS A 16 -0.54 -26.92 -4.22
C CYS A 16 -0.56 -25.52 -3.57
N GLN A 17 -1.75 -25.07 -3.16
CA GLN A 17 -1.90 -23.89 -2.35
C GLN A 17 -1.33 -24.28 -0.98
N GLN A 18 -0.06 -23.94 -0.72
CA GLN A 18 0.51 -24.11 0.62
C GLN A 18 -0.42 -23.37 1.59
N GLU A 19 -1.08 -24.12 2.48
CA GLU A 19 -1.78 -23.52 3.60
C GLU A 19 -0.74 -22.77 4.43
N MET A 20 -0.71 -21.45 4.25
CA MET A 20 0.20 -20.62 5.01
C MET A 20 -0.31 -20.55 6.45
N ASN A 21 0.28 -21.37 7.32
CA ASN A 21 0.15 -21.30 8.77
C ASN A 21 0.91 -20.07 9.30
N PHE A 22 0.44 -18.87 8.95
CA PHE A 22 0.93 -17.63 9.54
C PHE A 22 -0.20 -16.89 10.26
N HIS A 23 0.14 -16.35 11.41
CA HIS A 23 -0.77 -15.57 12.25
C HIS A 23 -0.99 -14.20 11.61
N SER A 24 -2.22 -13.94 11.18
CA SER A 24 -2.62 -12.68 10.56
C SER A 24 -3.76 -12.05 11.36
N PRO A 25 -3.45 -11.35 12.46
CA PRO A 25 -4.46 -10.75 13.30
C PRO A 25 -5.22 -9.67 12.53
N LEU A 26 -6.54 -9.62 12.72
CA LEU A 26 -7.39 -8.58 12.17
C LEU A 26 -7.16 -7.28 12.95
N TYR A 27 -7.18 -6.13 12.27
CA TYR A 27 -7.27 -4.85 12.96
C TYR A 27 -8.65 -4.71 13.61
N THR A 28 -8.68 -4.48 14.93
CA THR A 28 -9.90 -4.40 15.75
C THR A 28 -10.03 -3.06 16.48
N GLY A 29 -9.24 -2.07 16.08
CA GLY A 29 -9.27 -0.72 16.66
C GLY A 29 -10.49 0.10 16.22
N GLY A 30 -10.41 1.41 16.44
CA GLY A 30 -11.45 2.37 16.07
C GLY A 30 -11.62 2.55 14.57
N GLU A 31 -12.64 3.32 14.20
CA GLU A 31 -12.91 3.64 12.80
C GLU A 31 -11.78 4.47 12.16
N LEU A 32 -11.43 4.10 10.93
CA LEU A 32 -10.47 4.83 10.10
C LEU A 32 -11.11 5.29 8.80
N LYS A 33 -10.91 6.56 8.44
CA LYS A 33 -11.25 7.13 7.13
C LYS A 33 -9.98 7.33 6.34
N ILE A 34 -9.80 6.58 5.27
CA ILE A 34 -8.58 6.56 4.47
C ILE A 34 -8.87 7.12 3.09
N GLY A 35 -8.15 8.17 2.69
CA GLY A 35 -8.20 8.68 1.32
C GLY A 35 -7.47 7.72 0.37
N VAL A 36 -8.00 7.46 -0.82
CA VAL A 36 -7.35 6.56 -1.80
C VAL A 36 -7.29 7.18 -3.18
N VAL A 37 -6.07 7.34 -3.70
CA VAL A 37 -5.81 7.66 -5.10
C VAL A 37 -5.60 6.35 -5.88
N GLY A 38 -6.60 5.98 -6.69
CA GLY A 38 -6.64 4.72 -7.42
C GLY A 38 -7.70 3.75 -6.88
N LYS A 39 -7.54 2.45 -7.13
CA LYS A 39 -8.51 1.45 -6.66
C LYS A 39 -8.34 1.15 -5.16
N ALA A 40 -9.42 1.22 -4.39
CA ALA A 40 -9.43 0.81 -2.99
C ALA A 40 -8.93 -0.64 -2.82
N PRO A 41 -8.08 -0.93 -1.82
CA PRO A 41 -7.59 -2.28 -1.57
C PRO A 41 -8.69 -3.17 -1.02
N ASP A 42 -8.57 -4.46 -1.30
CA ASP A 42 -9.45 -5.49 -0.75
C ASP A 42 -8.92 -5.90 0.64
N VAL A 43 -9.71 -5.65 1.68
CA VAL A 43 -9.32 -5.81 3.09
C VAL A 43 -10.41 -6.55 3.87
N ARG A 44 -10.04 -7.09 5.04
CA ARG A 44 -10.96 -7.88 5.87
C ARG A 44 -11.75 -7.01 6.85
N GLU A 45 -11.24 -5.82 7.13
CA GLU A 45 -11.72 -4.87 8.10
C GLU A 45 -13.01 -4.17 7.64
N THR A 46 -14.03 -4.21 8.49
CA THR A 46 -15.31 -3.51 8.25
C THR A 46 -15.37 -2.12 8.87
N ASN A 47 -14.43 -1.79 9.75
CA ASN A 47 -14.28 -0.50 10.43
C ASN A 47 -13.35 0.48 9.68
N VAL A 48 -12.91 0.15 8.47
CA VAL A 48 -12.06 1.00 7.63
C VAL A 48 -12.84 1.43 6.39
N SER A 49 -12.99 2.74 6.21
CA SER A 49 -13.67 3.33 5.06
C SER A 49 -12.66 3.93 4.09
N PHE A 50 -12.73 3.53 2.83
CA PHE A 50 -11.93 4.11 1.76
C PHE A 50 -12.72 5.19 1.02
N ILE A 51 -12.20 6.41 1.00
CA ILE A 51 -12.79 7.56 0.34
C ILE A 51 -11.96 7.89 -0.89
N PRO A 52 -12.54 7.87 -2.10
CA PRO A 52 -11.80 8.18 -3.32
C PRO A 52 -11.20 9.59 -3.30
N LEU A 53 -9.98 9.70 -3.80
CA LEU A 53 -9.26 10.94 -4.07
C LEU A 53 -8.64 10.88 -5.46
N SER A 54 -8.45 12.05 -6.06
CA SER A 54 -7.56 12.25 -7.19
C SER A 54 -6.23 12.84 -6.73
N LEU A 55 -5.20 12.79 -7.60
CA LEU A 55 -3.97 13.54 -7.33
C LEU A 55 -4.21 15.06 -7.32
N GLU A 56 -5.18 15.55 -8.08
CA GLU A 56 -5.59 16.96 -8.02
C GLU A 56 -6.14 17.32 -6.63
N ASP A 57 -6.88 16.43 -5.96
CA ASP A 57 -7.31 16.66 -4.58
C ASP A 57 -6.12 16.75 -3.61
N ILE A 58 -5.01 16.06 -3.90
CA ILE A 58 -3.75 16.18 -3.15
C ILE A 58 -3.13 17.56 -3.35
N LEU A 59 -3.03 18.05 -4.61
CA LEU A 59 -2.54 19.40 -4.91
C LEU A 59 -3.37 20.48 -4.21
N GLN A 60 -4.69 20.28 -4.16
CA GLN A 60 -5.63 21.17 -3.48
C GLN A 60 -5.70 20.96 -1.96
N LYS A 61 -4.88 20.06 -1.40
CA LYS A 61 -4.80 19.75 0.03
C LYS A 61 -6.12 19.30 0.66
N LYS A 62 -6.99 18.62 -0.11
CA LYS A 62 -8.31 18.13 0.31
C LYS A 62 -8.26 16.78 1.05
N PHE A 63 -7.22 16.57 1.85
CA PHE A 63 -6.97 15.30 2.52
C PHE A 63 -6.83 15.39 4.04
N GLY A 64 -6.82 16.59 4.61
CA GLY A 64 -6.59 16.80 6.05
C GLY A 64 -7.64 16.18 6.98
N GLN A 65 -8.79 15.79 6.44
CA GLN A 65 -9.89 15.12 7.15
C GLN A 65 -9.72 13.60 7.28
N PHE A 66 -8.72 13.00 6.63
CA PHE A 66 -8.48 11.55 6.66
C PHE A 66 -7.48 11.16 7.74
N ASP A 67 -7.50 9.90 8.14
CA ASP A 67 -6.53 9.32 9.08
C ASP A 67 -5.24 8.87 8.35
N GLY A 68 -5.26 8.85 7.02
CA GLY A 68 -4.12 8.58 6.14
C GLY A 68 -4.54 8.58 4.67
N VAL A 69 -3.58 8.62 3.76
CA VAL A 69 -3.81 8.57 2.31
C VAL A 69 -3.02 7.43 1.69
N LEU A 70 -3.69 6.61 0.88
CA LEU A 70 -3.06 5.59 0.05
C LEU A 70 -2.94 6.10 -1.39
N ILE A 71 -1.78 5.93 -1.98
CA ILE A 71 -1.54 6.16 -3.40
C ILE A 71 -1.20 4.82 -4.03
N MET A 72 -2.07 4.36 -4.92
CA MET A 72 -1.98 3.04 -5.54
C MET A 72 -0.89 3.02 -6.62
N LYS A 73 -0.39 1.82 -6.90
CA LYS A 73 0.75 1.56 -7.80
C LYS A 73 0.67 2.32 -9.12
N GLU A 74 -0.50 2.31 -9.74
CA GLU A 74 -0.78 2.91 -11.04
C GLU A 74 -0.56 4.43 -11.08
N HIS A 75 -0.56 5.10 -9.93
CA HIS A 75 -0.38 6.55 -9.79
C HIS A 75 0.99 6.95 -9.23
N LEU A 76 1.85 6.01 -8.83
CA LEU A 76 3.10 6.33 -8.12
C LEU A 76 4.06 7.21 -8.91
N LYS A 77 4.16 7.00 -10.22
CA LYS A 77 5.07 7.77 -11.07
C LYS A 77 4.67 9.25 -11.13
N GLU A 78 3.37 9.52 -11.23
CA GLU A 78 2.81 10.88 -11.25
C GLU A 78 2.84 11.49 -9.85
N ALA A 79 2.52 10.71 -8.82
CA ALA A 79 2.58 11.12 -7.42
C ALA A 79 4.00 11.46 -6.93
N ALA A 80 5.03 11.05 -7.66
CA ALA A 80 6.43 11.36 -7.41
C ALA A 80 6.91 12.64 -8.11
N GLU A 81 6.03 13.33 -8.85
CA GLU A 81 6.40 14.60 -9.47
C GLU A 81 6.59 15.71 -8.42
N LYS A 82 7.47 16.67 -8.76
CA LYS A 82 7.89 17.76 -7.90
C LYS A 82 6.77 18.49 -7.13
N PRO A 83 5.59 18.79 -7.72
CA PRO A 83 4.53 19.51 -7.00
C PRO A 83 4.00 18.79 -5.75
N TYR A 84 4.15 17.46 -5.66
CA TYR A 84 3.63 16.68 -4.54
C TYR A 84 4.61 16.55 -3.38
N ALA A 85 5.92 16.61 -3.63
CA ALA A 85 6.95 16.35 -2.62
C ALA A 85 6.80 17.25 -1.38
N ASP A 86 6.67 18.57 -1.60
CA ASP A 86 6.46 19.54 -0.52
C ASP A 86 5.17 19.30 0.26
N ILE A 87 4.13 18.77 -0.40
CA ILE A 87 2.84 18.45 0.23
C ILE A 87 3.01 17.28 1.19
N TYR A 88 3.73 16.22 0.79
CA TYR A 88 3.98 15.07 1.66
C TYR A 88 4.85 15.45 2.86
N LEU A 89 5.89 16.26 2.65
CA LEU A 89 6.77 16.76 3.72
C LEU A 89 5.99 17.56 4.78
N GLN A 90 5.03 18.39 4.35
CA GLN A 90 4.28 19.28 5.22
C GLN A 90 2.92 18.71 5.69
N SER A 91 2.61 17.46 5.32
CA SER A 91 1.29 16.87 5.54
C SER A 91 0.97 16.70 7.03
N SER A 92 -0.29 16.98 7.40
CA SER A 92 -0.83 16.67 8.73
C SER A 92 -1.19 15.19 8.91
N VAL A 93 -1.28 14.43 7.82
CA VAL A 93 -1.67 13.00 7.79
C VAL A 93 -0.61 12.15 7.07
N PRO A 94 -0.45 10.86 7.41
CA PRO A 94 0.51 9.99 6.73
C PRO A 94 0.11 9.69 5.29
N PHE A 95 1.10 9.65 4.39
CA PHE A 95 0.95 9.15 3.02
C PHE A 95 1.60 7.78 2.89
N VAL A 96 0.95 6.86 2.17
CA VAL A 96 1.42 5.50 1.94
C VAL A 96 1.37 5.18 0.45
N PHE A 97 2.53 4.85 -0.11
CA PHE A 97 2.74 4.47 -1.50
C PHE A 97 2.70 2.94 -1.61
N VAL A 98 1.69 2.42 -2.30
CA VAL A 98 1.39 0.98 -2.34
C VAL A 98 2.09 0.29 -3.49
N ASP A 99 2.80 -0.80 -3.20
CA ASP A 99 3.52 -1.64 -4.17
C ASP A 99 4.58 -0.87 -4.97
N SER A 100 5.23 0.11 -4.32
CA SER A 100 6.35 0.85 -4.92
C SER A 100 7.59 -0.02 -5.06
N GLN A 101 8.29 0.13 -6.18
CA GLN A 101 9.61 -0.46 -6.37
C GLN A 101 10.74 0.46 -5.89
N LYS A 102 10.42 1.73 -5.60
CA LYS A 102 11.39 2.78 -5.28
C LYS A 102 11.33 3.11 -3.80
N VAL A 103 12.44 3.59 -3.26
CA VAL A 103 12.49 4.07 -1.87
C VAL A 103 11.63 5.31 -1.68
N TYR A 104 11.23 5.60 -0.44
CA TYR A 104 10.35 6.75 -0.11
C TYR A 104 10.89 8.11 -0.62
N LEU A 105 12.21 8.27 -0.75
CA LEU A 105 12.84 9.47 -1.31
C LEU A 105 12.36 9.81 -2.71
N ALA A 106 11.91 8.81 -3.49
CA ALA A 106 11.31 9.03 -4.80
C ALA A 106 10.07 9.95 -4.77
N PHE A 107 9.44 10.12 -3.60
CA PHE A 107 8.21 10.89 -3.45
C PHE A 107 8.42 12.19 -2.69
N VAL A 108 9.37 12.24 -1.76
CA VAL A 108 9.57 13.40 -0.87
C VAL A 108 10.75 14.28 -1.28
N ASP A 109 11.60 13.83 -2.19
CA ASP A 109 12.65 14.64 -2.81
C ASP A 109 12.17 15.10 -4.20
N GLY A 110 11.72 16.36 -4.28
CA GLY A 110 11.16 16.92 -5.51
C GLY A 110 12.17 17.11 -6.65
N ASP A 111 13.46 16.94 -6.40
CA ASP A 111 14.51 16.98 -7.42
C ASP A 111 14.91 15.57 -7.90
N LEU A 112 14.45 14.51 -7.23
CA LEU A 112 14.67 13.11 -7.59
C LEU A 112 13.44 12.52 -8.27
N SER A 113 13.52 12.25 -9.57
CA SER A 113 12.41 11.58 -10.26
C SER A 113 12.29 10.10 -9.87
N TYR A 114 11.07 9.57 -9.94
CA TYR A 114 10.77 8.17 -9.64
C TYR A 114 11.70 7.17 -10.35
N GLU A 115 11.98 7.39 -11.64
CA GLU A 115 12.81 6.48 -12.46
C GLU A 115 14.28 6.45 -12.02
N HIS A 116 14.81 7.59 -11.57
CA HIS A 116 16.20 7.73 -11.13
C HIS A 116 16.40 7.40 -9.65
N ALA A 117 15.31 7.33 -8.88
CA ALA A 117 15.38 6.90 -7.50
C ALA A 117 15.89 5.46 -7.39
N HIS A 118 16.56 5.17 -6.27
CA HIS A 118 17.05 3.84 -5.98
C HIS A 118 15.89 2.85 -5.79
N ASP A 119 16.11 1.64 -6.28
CA ASP A 119 15.20 0.53 -6.03
C ASP A 119 15.22 0.16 -4.53
N MET A 120 14.04 -0.14 -4.01
CA MET A 120 13.85 -0.48 -2.62
C MET A 120 14.32 -1.90 -2.34
N LYS A 121 15.34 -2.02 -1.47
CA LYS A 121 15.93 -3.31 -1.08
C LYS A 121 15.23 -4.00 0.10
N SER A 122 14.43 -3.27 0.87
CA SER A 122 13.72 -3.81 2.04
C SER A 122 12.61 -4.79 1.66
N GLY A 123 12.10 -4.72 0.42
CA GLY A 123 10.97 -5.54 -0.02
C GLY A 123 9.63 -5.08 0.58
N ASP A 124 9.55 -3.84 1.07
CA ASP A 124 8.30 -3.30 1.61
C ASP A 124 7.23 -3.21 0.51
N TYR A 125 6.03 -3.66 0.84
CA TYR A 125 4.86 -3.53 -0.01
C TYR A 125 4.12 -2.22 0.24
N LEU A 126 4.13 -1.74 1.49
CA LEU A 126 3.59 -0.43 1.87
C LEU A 126 4.74 0.46 2.30
N VAL A 127 4.92 1.59 1.61
CA VAL A 127 5.97 2.59 1.86
C VAL A 127 5.29 3.85 2.38
N GLY A 128 5.38 4.11 3.67
CA GLY A 128 4.76 5.26 4.31
C GLY A 128 5.76 6.35 4.68
N PHE A 129 5.29 7.60 4.66
CA PHE A 129 6.01 8.76 5.12
C PHE A 129 5.10 9.67 5.95
N TYR A 130 5.60 10.11 7.10
CA TYR A 130 4.93 11.09 7.96
C TYR A 130 5.93 11.83 8.83
N LYS A 131 5.97 13.17 8.74
CA LYS A 131 6.83 14.05 9.56
C LYS A 131 8.27 13.51 9.69
N ASP A 132 8.96 13.43 8.56
CA ASP A 132 10.34 12.94 8.43
C ASP A 132 10.57 11.49 8.87
N THR A 133 9.49 10.73 9.11
CA THR A 133 9.58 9.34 9.53
C THR A 133 9.06 8.42 8.43
N TYR A 134 9.93 7.50 8.04
CA TYR A 134 9.61 6.38 7.17
C TYR A 134 8.92 5.25 7.97
N VAL A 135 7.91 4.63 7.37
CA VAL A 135 7.33 3.37 7.84
C VAL A 135 7.21 2.40 6.67
N GLY A 136 7.74 1.19 6.81
CA GLY A 136 7.70 0.15 5.78
C GLY A 136 7.00 -1.10 6.27
N PHE A 137 6.19 -1.73 5.41
CA PHE A 137 5.64 -3.05 5.69
C PHE A 137 5.85 -4.00 4.51
N GLY A 138 6.70 -5.01 4.70
CA GLY A 138 6.80 -6.16 3.81
C GLY A 138 5.64 -7.15 3.95
N LEU A 139 5.41 -7.92 2.89
CA LEU A 139 4.49 -9.05 2.91
C LEU A 139 5.12 -10.23 3.65
N TYR A 140 4.29 -11.04 4.30
CA TYR A 140 4.79 -12.25 4.97
C TYR A 140 5.53 -13.16 3.98
N ASN A 141 6.80 -13.47 4.29
CA ASN A 141 7.73 -14.22 3.45
C ASN A 141 7.90 -13.67 2.01
N ASN A 142 7.62 -12.38 1.79
CA ASN A 142 7.62 -11.76 0.46
C ASN A 142 6.64 -12.42 -0.55
N ILE A 143 5.65 -13.16 -0.06
CA ILE A 143 4.67 -13.82 -0.90
C ILE A 143 3.55 -12.82 -1.20
N LYS A 144 3.29 -12.57 -2.47
CA LYS A 144 2.20 -11.70 -2.91
C LYS A 144 0.92 -12.50 -3.18
N ASN A 145 0.04 -12.54 -2.19
CA ASN A 145 -1.32 -13.09 -2.33
C ASN A 145 -2.30 -12.30 -1.46
N GLU A 146 -3.59 -12.60 -1.60
CA GLU A 146 -4.66 -11.90 -0.88
C GLU A 146 -4.42 -11.90 0.64
N LYS A 147 -4.14 -13.05 1.25
CA LYS A 147 -3.98 -13.19 2.69
C LYS A 147 -2.81 -12.36 3.23
N THR A 148 -1.67 -12.36 2.55
CA THR A 148 -0.48 -11.58 2.98
C THR A 148 -0.65 -10.08 2.75
N ILE A 149 -1.40 -9.68 1.73
CA ILE A 149 -1.76 -8.29 1.47
C ILE A 149 -2.73 -7.79 2.54
N GLN A 150 -3.80 -8.54 2.83
CA GLN A 150 -4.77 -8.20 3.88
C GLN A 150 -4.10 -8.11 5.26
N ASP A 151 -3.17 -9.01 5.59
CA ASP A 151 -2.34 -8.91 6.79
C ASP A 151 -1.55 -7.60 6.86
N CYS A 152 -0.91 -7.22 5.75
CA CYS A 152 -0.11 -6.02 5.66
C CYS A 152 -0.96 -4.76 5.92
N TYR A 153 -2.19 -4.74 5.40
CA TYR A 153 -3.15 -3.68 5.69
C TYR A 153 -3.59 -3.65 7.16
N SER A 154 -3.86 -4.79 7.81
CA SER A 154 -4.18 -4.83 9.24
C SER A 154 -3.06 -4.19 10.10
N ARG A 155 -1.79 -4.45 9.75
CA ARG A 155 -0.63 -3.81 10.40
C ARG A 155 -0.55 -2.31 10.12
N LEU A 156 -0.81 -1.88 8.89
CA LEU A 156 -0.88 -0.46 8.56
C LEU A 156 -1.95 0.26 9.38
N PHE A 157 -3.16 -0.28 9.46
CA PHE A 157 -4.28 0.34 10.18
C PHE A 157 -3.98 0.55 11.66
N THR A 158 -3.31 -0.43 12.29
CA THR A 158 -2.82 -0.28 13.66
C THR A 158 -1.88 0.91 13.82
N VAL A 159 -1.01 1.15 12.84
CA VAL A 159 -0.09 2.31 12.87
C VAL A 159 -0.82 3.61 12.58
N LEU A 160 -1.76 3.64 11.63
CA LEU A 160 -2.57 4.82 11.34
C LEU A 160 -3.40 5.25 12.56
N GLU A 161 -4.01 4.30 13.26
CA GLU A 161 -4.72 4.56 14.51
C GLU A 161 -3.80 5.19 15.57
N ARG A 162 -2.59 4.65 15.75
CA ARG A 162 -1.62 5.25 16.68
C ARG A 162 -1.26 6.67 16.27
N ILE A 163 -0.96 6.90 14.99
CA ILE A 163 -0.64 8.24 14.46
C ILE A 163 -1.80 9.21 14.72
N LYS A 164 -3.05 8.78 14.50
CA LYS A 164 -4.26 9.57 14.78
C LYS A 164 -4.32 10.04 16.24
N TYR A 165 -3.92 9.20 17.20
CA TYR A 165 -3.97 9.56 18.62
C TYR A 165 -2.73 10.27 19.15
N THR A 166 -1.53 9.95 18.63
CA THR A 166 -0.26 10.45 19.17
C THR A 166 0.38 11.54 18.32
N GLY A 167 -0.02 11.67 17.05
CA GLY A 167 0.59 12.55 16.07
C GLY A 167 2.01 12.15 15.67
N LYS A 168 2.43 10.90 15.94
CA LYS A 168 3.78 10.36 15.68
C LYS A 168 3.72 8.92 15.19
N VAL A 169 4.72 8.52 14.40
CA VAL A 169 4.92 7.11 14.00
C VAL A 169 5.50 6.33 15.17
N GLU A 170 4.75 5.35 15.69
CA GLU A 170 5.22 4.43 16.74
C GLU A 170 5.05 2.97 16.31
N ILE A 171 6.18 2.34 15.95
CA ILE A 171 6.26 0.92 15.62
C ILE A 171 6.65 0.19 16.91
N ARG A 172 5.76 -0.67 17.42
CA ARG A 172 5.99 -1.56 18.56
C ARG A 172 5.65 -2.96 18.14
#